data_AF-A0A0R1WQM6-F1
#
_entry.id   AF-A0A0R1WQM6-F1
#
_cell.length_a   1.000
_cell.length_b   1.000
_cell.length_c   1.000
_cell.angle_alpha   90.00
_cell.angle_beta   90.00
_cell.angle_gamma   90.00
#
_symmetry.space_group_name_H-M   'P 1'
#
loop_
_entity.id
_entity.type
_entity.pdbx_description
1 polymer ?
#
loop_
_entity_poly.entity_id
_entity_poly.type
_entity_poly.pdbx_seq_one_letter_code
_entity_poly.pdbx_strand_id
1 'polypeptide(L)'
;MKKTIRGMKMTQANEPRHFGIEDFGKWYLDNFIEVYDNASEQYDKRKARYQEFLEEWPIERLKAMTIDEYIVGNGENSKGTFCYELDYGKYSGIGLGIRGGTPLSKFGLMWSKEDNAYRDQQGLILADQVEERFSKLKQDLVEILEKGLALDFADPVFNWETSSNEFTRRPAFVTKLLCIYSFPNQILVGVNFKRNQDVWDKFVPFEIQGGPYKQNHDVGMLIQQNFPELSFELQTFIDWQYVNAEFEAKSDEVKQEVEIRDDSNEENDLLQGLSNEDKQLVMQLIERLKNK
;
A
#
# COMPACT_ATOMS: atom_id res chain seq x y z
N MET A 1 -49.59 3.75 -39.82
CA MET A 1 -49.26 3.72 -38.38
C MET A 1 -47.75 3.67 -38.23
N LYS A 2 -47.10 4.78 -37.88
CA LYS A 2 -45.69 4.81 -37.47
C LYS A 2 -45.65 5.51 -36.12
N LYS A 3 -45.35 4.74 -35.07
CA LYS A 3 -45.29 5.21 -33.69
C LYS A 3 -44.08 6.14 -33.54
N THR A 4 -44.37 7.28 -32.93
CA THR A 4 -43.50 8.36 -32.48
C THR A 4 -42.30 7.83 -31.68
N ILE A 5 -41.07 8.20 -32.07
CA ILE A 5 -39.88 8.10 -31.23
C ILE A 5 -39.95 9.27 -30.25
N ARG A 6 -40.12 8.99 -28.96
CA ARG A 6 -40.24 9.98 -27.90
C ARG A 6 -39.03 9.84 -26.97
N GLY A 7 -38.18 10.87 -26.96
CA GLY A 7 -37.34 11.30 -25.84
C GLY A 7 -36.26 10.34 -25.35
N MET A 8 -35.03 10.53 -25.84
CA MET A 8 -33.83 10.26 -25.04
C MET A 8 -33.87 11.19 -23.81
N LYS A 9 -34.07 10.64 -22.61
CA LYS A 9 -33.74 11.36 -21.38
C LYS A 9 -32.22 11.36 -21.28
N MET A 10 -31.62 12.54 -21.29
CA MET A 10 -30.28 12.77 -20.77
C MET A 10 -30.30 12.35 -19.29
N THR A 11 -29.75 11.19 -18.97
CA THR A 11 -29.49 10.80 -17.58
C THR A 11 -28.33 11.66 -17.07
N GLN A 12 -28.46 12.06 -15.80
CA GLN A 12 -27.60 13.02 -15.11
C GLN A 12 -26.12 12.68 -15.30
N ALA A 13 -25.32 13.69 -15.57
CA ALA A 13 -23.86 13.58 -15.51
C ALA A 13 -23.48 13.11 -14.10
N ASN A 14 -22.70 12.02 -14.00
CA ASN A 14 -22.14 11.52 -12.76
C ASN A 14 -21.63 12.68 -11.90
N GLU A 15 -22.09 12.77 -10.66
CA GLU A 15 -21.49 13.71 -9.70
C GLU A 15 -19.98 13.44 -9.61
N PRO A 16 -19.14 14.47 -9.53
CA PRO A 16 -17.70 14.30 -9.45
C PRO A 16 -17.37 13.51 -8.18
N ARG A 17 -16.62 12.40 -8.33
CA ARG A 17 -16.15 11.61 -7.19
C ARG A 17 -15.42 12.51 -6.21
N HIS A 18 -15.87 12.49 -4.97
CA HIS A 18 -15.26 13.26 -3.90
C HIS A 18 -14.16 12.40 -3.26
N PHE A 19 -12.93 12.88 -3.35
CA PHE A 19 -11.75 12.27 -2.76
C PHE A 19 -11.09 13.32 -1.89
N GLY A 20 -10.71 12.94 -0.68
CA GLY A 20 -10.07 13.83 0.29
C GLY A 20 -10.35 13.42 1.73
N ILE A 21 -9.80 14.18 2.68
CA ILE A 21 -9.88 13.85 4.11
C ILE A 21 -11.31 13.86 4.65
N GLU A 22 -12.18 14.73 4.12
CA GLU A 22 -13.59 14.82 4.51
C GLU A 22 -14.37 13.58 4.04
N ASP A 23 -14.14 13.17 2.79
CA ASP A 23 -14.80 11.99 2.19
C ASP A 23 -14.34 10.69 2.84
N PHE A 24 -13.03 10.56 3.08
CA PHE A 24 -12.49 9.47 3.89
C PHE A 24 -13.12 9.44 5.27
N GLY A 25 -13.22 10.60 5.92
CA GLY A 25 -13.82 10.70 7.25
C GLY A 25 -15.26 10.22 7.28
N LYS A 26 -16.06 10.67 6.31
CA LYS A 26 -17.44 10.22 6.16
C LYS A 26 -17.52 8.70 5.96
N TRP A 27 -16.77 8.17 4.99
CA TRP A 27 -16.74 6.73 4.72
C TRP A 27 -16.26 5.93 5.95
N TYR A 28 -15.19 6.37 6.60
CA TYR A 28 -14.62 5.69 7.76
C TYR A 28 -15.62 5.63 8.92
N LEU A 29 -16.34 6.72 9.20
CA LEU A 29 -17.32 6.75 10.28
C LEU A 29 -18.56 5.93 9.97
N ASP A 30 -19.05 6.00 8.72
CA ASP A 30 -20.20 5.23 8.26
C ASP A 30 -19.92 3.70 8.32
N ASN A 31 -18.63 3.29 8.29
CA ASN A 31 -18.19 1.89 8.30
C ASN A 31 -17.31 1.52 9.51
N PHE A 32 -17.22 2.37 10.54
CA PHE A 32 -16.15 2.36 11.56
C PHE A 32 -15.91 0.98 12.17
N ILE A 33 -16.98 0.34 12.64
CA ILE A 33 -16.93 -0.91 13.41
C ILE A 33 -16.27 -2.00 12.55
N GLU A 34 -16.78 -2.19 11.34
CA GLU A 34 -16.31 -3.24 10.43
C GLU A 34 -14.86 -3.01 10.02
N VAL A 35 -14.52 -1.80 9.57
CA VAL A 35 -13.19 -1.53 9.01
C VAL A 35 -12.11 -1.47 10.09
N TYR A 36 -12.44 -0.97 11.28
CA TYR A 36 -11.52 -0.92 12.42
C TYR A 36 -11.27 -2.30 13.00
N ASP A 37 -12.32 -3.09 13.26
CA ASP A 37 -12.17 -4.45 13.78
C ASP A 37 -11.40 -5.33 12.79
N ASN A 38 -11.69 -5.21 11.49
CA ASN A 38 -10.94 -5.91 10.46
C ASN A 38 -9.45 -5.51 10.49
N ALA A 39 -9.14 -4.22 10.50
CA ALA A 39 -7.77 -3.73 10.51
C ALA A 39 -7.00 -4.19 11.74
N SER A 40 -7.64 -4.13 12.92
CA SER A 40 -7.09 -4.60 14.18
C SER A 40 -6.80 -6.10 14.14
N GLU A 41 -7.74 -6.91 13.66
CA GLU A 41 -7.57 -8.35 13.51
C GLU A 41 -6.44 -8.69 12.53
N GLN A 42 -6.36 -7.99 11.39
CA GLN A 42 -5.27 -8.17 10.42
C GLN A 42 -3.91 -7.83 11.01
N TYR A 43 -3.82 -6.73 11.77
CA TYR A 43 -2.59 -6.32 12.44
C TYR A 43 -2.16 -7.37 13.47
N ASP A 44 -3.05 -7.79 14.36
CA ASP A 44 -2.77 -8.76 15.41
C ASP A 44 -2.32 -10.12 14.87
N LYS A 45 -2.93 -10.58 13.77
CA LYS A 45 -2.54 -11.82 13.07
C LYS A 45 -1.14 -11.76 12.45
N ARG A 46 -0.59 -10.56 12.23
CA ARG A 46 0.64 -10.35 11.46
C ARG A 46 1.80 -9.76 12.26
N LYS A 47 1.54 -9.07 13.38
CA LYS A 47 2.57 -8.37 14.18
C LYS A 47 3.76 -9.25 14.59
N ALA A 48 3.54 -10.51 14.93
CA ALA A 48 4.63 -11.43 15.27
C ALA A 48 5.61 -11.66 14.09
N ARG A 49 5.08 -11.69 12.85
CA ARG A 49 5.92 -11.88 11.66
C ARG A 49 6.82 -10.68 11.37
N TYR A 50 6.44 -9.47 11.79
CA TYR A 50 7.32 -8.29 11.69
C TYR A 50 8.57 -8.51 12.55
N GLN A 51 8.40 -8.93 13.81
CA GLN A 51 9.52 -9.20 14.71
C GLN A 51 10.42 -10.30 14.16
N GLU A 52 9.83 -11.43 13.75
CA GLU A 52 10.59 -12.53 13.14
C GLU A 52 11.36 -12.09 11.89
N PHE A 53 10.77 -11.25 11.04
CA PHE A 53 11.47 -10.73 9.87
C PHE A 53 12.66 -9.86 10.25
N LEU A 54 12.52 -8.99 11.25
CA LEU A 54 13.60 -8.11 11.69
C LEU A 54 14.76 -8.88 12.35
N GLU A 55 14.45 -10.01 12.98
CA GLU A 55 15.46 -10.93 13.52
C GLU A 55 16.20 -11.69 12.41
N GLU A 56 15.47 -12.21 11.40
CA GLU A 56 16.06 -12.95 10.30
C GLU A 56 16.79 -12.06 9.28
N TRP A 57 16.25 -10.87 9.01
CA TRP A 57 16.71 -9.93 8.00
C TRP A 57 16.93 -8.52 8.57
N PRO A 58 17.82 -8.34 9.56
CA PRO A 58 18.17 -6.99 10.01
C PRO A 58 18.87 -6.23 8.87
N ILE A 59 18.81 -4.88 8.90
CA ILE A 59 19.47 -4.03 7.90
C ILE A 59 20.97 -4.37 7.77
N GLU A 60 21.63 -4.73 8.86
CA GLU A 60 23.04 -5.14 8.82
C GLU A 60 23.28 -6.43 8.03
N ARG A 61 22.32 -7.36 8.03
CA ARG A 61 22.39 -8.53 7.14
C ARG A 61 22.20 -8.12 5.69
N LEU A 62 21.33 -7.14 5.40
CA LEU A 62 21.18 -6.61 4.03
C LEU A 62 22.49 -6.03 3.49
N LYS A 63 23.39 -5.51 4.32
CA LYS A 63 24.70 -5.01 3.88
C LYS A 63 25.65 -6.14 3.46
N ALA A 64 25.58 -7.28 4.15
CA ALA A 64 26.48 -8.42 3.96
C ALA A 64 25.94 -9.54 3.06
N MET A 65 24.64 -9.54 2.73
CA MET A 65 24.02 -10.62 1.95
C MET A 65 24.67 -10.81 0.58
N THR A 66 24.64 -12.07 0.14
CA THR A 66 25.05 -12.52 -1.20
C THR A 66 23.89 -12.45 -2.20
N ILE A 67 24.18 -12.53 -3.51
CA ILE A 67 23.13 -12.52 -4.54
C ILE A 67 22.19 -13.73 -4.39
N ASP A 68 22.71 -14.89 -4.01
CA ASP A 68 21.92 -16.10 -3.81
C ASP A 68 20.97 -15.99 -2.61
N GLU A 69 21.33 -15.23 -1.58
CA GLU A 69 20.43 -14.89 -0.48
C GLU A 69 19.37 -13.86 -0.85
N TYR A 70 19.55 -13.11 -1.95
CA TYR A 70 18.65 -12.05 -2.38
C TYR A 70 17.55 -12.53 -3.34
N ILE A 71 17.93 -13.24 -4.40
CA ILE A 71 17.13 -13.40 -5.64
C ILE A 71 15.91 -14.33 -5.54
N VAL A 72 15.05 -14.23 -6.55
CA VAL A 72 14.03 -15.26 -6.87
C VAL A 72 14.36 -15.94 -8.21
N GLY A 73 13.62 -17.00 -8.53
CA GLY A 73 13.64 -17.65 -9.85
C GLY A 73 14.48 -18.93 -9.92
N ASN A 74 15.25 -19.25 -8.87
CA ASN A 74 16.04 -20.49 -8.77
C ASN A 74 15.24 -21.69 -8.21
N GLY A 75 13.90 -21.69 -8.35
CA GLY A 75 13.07 -22.82 -7.95
C GLY A 75 13.08 -23.07 -6.45
N GLU A 76 13.34 -24.31 -6.04
CA GLU A 76 13.43 -24.65 -4.62
C GLU A 76 14.57 -23.93 -3.91
N ASN A 77 15.64 -23.60 -4.63
CA ASN A 77 16.77 -22.83 -4.10
C ASN A 77 16.40 -21.36 -3.83
N SER A 78 15.23 -20.89 -4.29
CA SER A 78 14.72 -19.56 -3.90
C SER A 78 13.98 -19.58 -2.56
N LYS A 79 13.61 -20.75 -2.00
CA LYS A 79 12.99 -20.79 -0.67
C LYS A 79 14.01 -20.29 0.37
N GLY A 80 13.60 -19.37 1.24
CA GLY A 80 14.48 -18.77 2.24
C GLY A 80 15.31 -17.58 1.74
N THR A 81 15.18 -17.14 0.47
CA THR A 81 15.86 -15.92 0.00
C THR A 81 15.02 -14.68 0.27
N PHE A 82 15.67 -13.53 0.43
CA PHE A 82 15.04 -12.27 0.83
C PHE A 82 13.83 -11.88 -0.04
N CYS A 83 14.01 -11.82 -1.37
CA CYS A 83 12.94 -11.45 -2.27
C CYS A 83 11.85 -12.53 -2.35
N TYR A 84 12.20 -13.81 -2.23
CA TYR A 84 11.21 -14.89 -2.24
C TYR A 84 10.33 -14.83 -1.00
N GLU A 85 10.93 -14.69 0.18
CA GLU A 85 10.20 -14.65 1.44
C GLU A 85 9.21 -13.48 1.50
N LEU A 86 9.57 -12.33 0.91
CA LEU A 86 8.71 -11.15 0.83
C LEU A 86 7.58 -11.22 -0.21
N ASP A 87 7.73 -12.05 -1.25
CA ASP A 87 6.79 -12.13 -2.38
C ASP A 87 5.88 -13.36 -2.29
N TYR A 88 6.46 -14.52 -1.99
CA TYR A 88 5.80 -15.83 -2.02
C TYR A 88 5.93 -16.61 -0.71
N GLY A 89 6.97 -16.36 0.09
CA GLY A 89 7.29 -17.15 1.27
C GLY A 89 6.60 -16.68 2.55
N LYS A 90 7.24 -16.98 3.68
CA LYS A 90 6.80 -16.78 5.07
C LYS A 90 6.34 -15.34 5.33
N TYR A 91 6.97 -14.37 4.70
CA TYR A 91 6.78 -12.94 4.96
C TYR A 91 5.95 -12.20 3.90
N SER A 92 5.41 -12.93 2.91
CA SER A 92 4.53 -12.38 1.88
C SER A 92 3.30 -11.67 2.45
N GLY A 93 2.79 -12.19 3.59
CA GLY A 93 1.66 -11.65 4.34
C GLY A 93 2.01 -10.57 5.38
N ILE A 94 3.23 -10.02 5.43
CA ILE A 94 3.48 -8.85 6.29
C ILE A 94 2.92 -7.59 5.62
N GLY A 95 2.08 -6.80 6.29
CA GLY A 95 1.42 -5.64 5.69
C GLY A 95 0.67 -5.98 4.39
N LEU A 96 0.70 -5.05 3.43
CA LEU A 96 0.15 -5.27 2.09
C LEU A 96 1.12 -6.07 1.20
N GLY A 97 0.56 -6.92 0.35
CA GLY A 97 1.34 -7.71 -0.60
C GLY A 97 1.86 -6.86 -1.75
N ILE A 98 3.10 -7.13 -2.19
CA ILE A 98 3.70 -6.55 -3.41
C ILE A 98 3.32 -7.33 -4.67
N ARG A 99 2.09 -7.88 -4.68
CA ARG A 99 1.60 -8.79 -5.72
C ARG A 99 1.46 -8.06 -7.06
N GLY A 100 1.73 -8.78 -8.16
CA GLY A 100 1.77 -8.23 -9.52
C GLY A 100 3.19 -7.95 -10.00
N GLY A 101 3.36 -7.62 -11.29
CA GLY A 101 4.67 -7.36 -11.89
C GLY A 101 5.57 -8.60 -12.02
N THR A 102 6.65 -8.47 -12.78
CA THR A 102 7.69 -9.50 -12.88
C THR A 102 8.69 -9.35 -11.72
N PRO A 103 9.40 -10.42 -11.32
CA PRO A 103 10.53 -10.32 -10.40
C PRO A 103 11.50 -9.18 -10.71
N LEU A 104 11.87 -9.03 -11.98
CA LEU A 104 12.76 -7.97 -12.45
C LEU A 104 12.23 -6.56 -12.18
N SER A 105 10.93 -6.35 -12.39
CA SER A 105 10.29 -5.06 -12.11
C SER A 105 10.28 -4.74 -10.60
N LYS A 106 10.16 -5.76 -9.74
CA LYS A 106 10.06 -5.62 -8.28
C LYS A 106 11.40 -5.55 -7.57
N PHE A 107 12.37 -6.35 -8.01
CA PHE A 107 13.62 -6.63 -7.30
C PHE A 107 14.86 -6.28 -8.11
N GLY A 108 14.73 -5.92 -9.40
CA GLY A 108 15.85 -5.52 -10.24
C GLY A 108 16.76 -6.65 -10.75
N LEU A 109 16.81 -7.79 -10.05
CA LEU A 109 17.54 -8.98 -10.43
C LEU A 109 16.68 -10.24 -10.27
N MET A 110 16.94 -11.26 -11.10
CA MET A 110 16.40 -12.60 -10.91
C MET A 110 17.35 -13.66 -11.47
N TRP A 111 17.21 -14.90 -11.00
CA TRP A 111 17.77 -16.06 -11.66
C TRP A 111 16.81 -16.58 -12.73
N SER A 112 17.28 -16.75 -13.96
CA SER A 112 16.55 -17.42 -15.03
C SER A 112 16.95 -18.89 -15.10
N LYS A 113 15.99 -19.80 -14.87
CA LYS A 113 16.21 -21.24 -15.09
C LYS A 113 16.41 -21.59 -16.56
N GLU A 114 15.74 -20.86 -17.46
CA GLU A 114 15.80 -21.11 -18.90
C GLU A 114 17.21 -20.87 -19.43
N ASP A 115 17.85 -19.80 -18.96
CA ASP A 115 19.20 -19.41 -19.41
C ASP A 115 20.30 -19.91 -18.49
N ASN A 116 19.92 -20.46 -17.33
CA ASN A 116 20.84 -20.84 -16.26
C ASN A 116 21.79 -19.68 -15.89
N ALA A 117 21.23 -18.47 -15.75
CA ALA A 117 21.98 -17.24 -15.52
C ALA A 117 21.15 -16.16 -14.82
N TYR A 118 21.82 -15.17 -14.23
CA TYR A 118 21.15 -13.99 -13.67
C TYR A 118 20.73 -13.02 -14.77
N ARG A 119 19.58 -12.39 -14.59
CA ARG A 119 19.09 -11.32 -15.46
C ARG A 119 18.89 -10.02 -14.69
N ASP A 120 19.15 -8.90 -15.36
CA ASP A 120 18.86 -7.56 -14.85
C ASP A 120 17.45 -7.08 -15.18
N GLN A 121 17.12 -5.88 -14.71
CA GLN A 121 15.82 -5.24 -14.94
C GLN A 121 15.49 -4.99 -16.42
N GLN A 122 16.49 -4.90 -17.31
CA GLN A 122 16.32 -4.82 -18.76
C GLN A 122 16.07 -6.21 -19.38
N GLY A 123 16.16 -7.26 -18.56
CA GLY A 123 16.09 -8.64 -18.99
C GLY A 123 17.38 -9.13 -19.63
N LEU A 124 18.51 -8.44 -19.48
CA LEU A 124 19.79 -8.86 -20.05
C LEU A 124 20.46 -9.89 -19.15
N ILE A 125 21.14 -10.88 -19.76
CA ILE A 125 21.93 -11.86 -19.03
C ILE A 125 23.19 -11.18 -18.49
N LEU A 126 23.41 -11.28 -17.18
CA LEU A 126 24.59 -10.81 -16.50
C LEU A 126 25.62 -11.94 -16.48
N ALA A 127 26.72 -11.77 -17.21
CA ALA A 127 27.82 -12.73 -17.27
C ALA A 127 28.77 -12.55 -16.05
N ASP A 128 29.86 -11.83 -16.22
CA ASP A 128 30.88 -11.53 -15.19
C ASP A 128 30.54 -10.31 -14.32
N GLN A 129 29.49 -9.55 -14.66
CA GLN A 129 29.09 -8.31 -13.99
C GLN A 129 28.11 -8.51 -12.83
N VAL A 130 27.76 -9.75 -12.51
CA VAL A 130 26.72 -10.09 -11.52
C VAL A 130 27.01 -9.44 -10.16
N GLU A 131 28.24 -9.61 -9.66
CA GLU A 131 28.63 -9.09 -8.34
C GLU A 131 28.69 -7.57 -8.28
N GLU A 132 29.18 -6.91 -9.34
CA GLU A 132 29.18 -5.45 -9.43
C GLU A 132 27.75 -4.91 -9.44
N ARG A 133 26.90 -5.51 -10.28
CA ARG A 133 25.50 -5.13 -10.42
C ARG A 133 24.72 -5.33 -9.12
N PHE A 134 24.94 -6.44 -8.43
CA PHE A 134 24.31 -6.74 -7.15
C PHE A 134 24.85 -5.84 -6.03
N SER A 135 26.14 -5.53 -6.03
CA SER A 135 26.73 -4.60 -5.05
C SER A 135 26.09 -3.21 -5.14
N LYS A 136 25.87 -2.68 -6.35
CA LYS A 136 25.13 -1.43 -6.59
C LYS A 136 23.70 -1.51 -6.08
N LEU A 137 22.96 -2.55 -6.46
CA LEU A 137 21.58 -2.78 -6.02
C LEU A 137 21.48 -2.82 -4.48
N LYS A 138 22.37 -3.58 -3.83
CA LYS A 138 22.42 -3.71 -2.37
C LYS A 138 22.71 -2.38 -1.67
N GLN A 139 23.67 -1.60 -2.19
CA GLN A 139 23.99 -0.26 -1.68
C GLN A 139 22.76 0.66 -1.80
N ASP A 140 22.13 0.70 -2.97
CA ASP A 140 20.94 1.50 -3.22
C ASP A 140 19.77 1.13 -2.29
N LEU A 141 19.55 -0.17 -2.07
CA LEU A 141 18.51 -0.64 -1.16
C LEU A 141 18.76 -0.20 0.28
N VAL A 142 19.99 -0.34 0.76
CA VAL A 142 20.35 0.06 2.13
C VAL A 142 20.24 1.58 2.29
N GLU A 143 20.76 2.36 1.34
CA GLU A 143 20.72 3.81 1.37
C GLU A 143 19.28 4.35 1.45
N ILE A 144 18.39 3.88 0.57
CA ILE A 144 17.00 4.38 0.54
C ILE A 144 16.24 3.97 1.81
N LEU A 145 16.54 2.81 2.40
CA LEU A 145 15.94 2.37 3.66
C LEU A 145 16.43 3.21 4.85
N GLU A 146 17.75 3.39 5.00
CA GLU A 146 18.33 4.17 6.08
C GLU A 146 17.83 5.62 6.05
N LYS A 147 17.77 6.23 4.86
CA LYS A 147 17.24 7.59 4.67
C LYS A 147 15.74 7.69 4.92
N GLY A 148 14.98 6.69 4.49
CA GLY A 148 13.53 6.68 4.68
C GLY A 148 13.14 6.48 6.14
N LEU A 149 13.85 5.61 6.87
CA LEU A 149 13.66 5.39 8.31
C LEU A 149 14.01 6.62 9.13
N ALA A 150 14.96 7.44 8.65
CA ALA A 150 15.28 8.74 9.22
C ALA A 150 14.30 9.86 8.83
N LEU A 151 13.29 9.56 7.99
CA LEU A 151 12.36 10.53 7.40
C LEU A 151 13.07 11.66 6.63
N ASP A 152 14.27 11.39 6.10
CA ASP A 152 15.08 12.34 5.33
C ASP A 152 14.61 12.40 3.87
N PHE A 153 13.33 12.70 3.65
CA PHE A 153 12.73 12.73 2.31
C PHE A 153 13.23 13.89 1.43
N ALA A 154 14.00 14.82 2.00
CA ALA A 154 14.68 15.88 1.26
C ALA A 154 15.97 15.38 0.58
N ASP A 155 16.49 14.21 0.95
CA ASP A 155 17.67 13.62 0.36
C ASP A 155 17.49 13.34 -1.15
N PRO A 156 18.50 13.58 -2.00
CA PRO A 156 18.44 13.31 -3.43
C PRO A 156 18.05 11.87 -3.80
N VAL A 157 18.30 10.87 -2.93
CA VAL A 157 17.90 9.47 -3.15
C VAL A 157 16.39 9.34 -3.43
N PHE A 158 15.58 10.24 -2.84
CA PHE A 158 14.13 10.29 -2.98
C PHE A 158 13.63 11.20 -4.09
N ASN A 159 14.50 11.80 -4.89
CA ASN A 159 14.05 12.55 -6.05
C ASN A 159 13.51 11.59 -7.12
N TRP A 160 12.21 11.65 -7.36
CA TRP A 160 11.51 10.70 -8.23
C TRP A 160 11.98 10.73 -9.71
N GLU A 161 12.48 11.87 -10.16
CA GLU A 161 12.87 12.07 -11.55
C GLU A 161 14.36 11.89 -11.79
N THR A 162 15.20 12.37 -10.86
CA THR A 162 16.65 12.49 -11.08
C THR A 162 17.49 11.49 -10.28
N SER A 163 16.92 10.79 -9.29
CA SER A 163 17.68 9.81 -8.51
C SER A 163 18.20 8.67 -9.38
N SER A 164 19.47 8.34 -9.21
CA SER A 164 20.11 7.16 -9.80
C SER A 164 19.92 5.89 -8.95
N ASN A 165 19.19 5.99 -7.83
CA ASN A 165 18.92 4.84 -6.99
C ASN A 165 17.93 3.91 -7.69
N GLU A 166 18.28 2.64 -7.75
CA GLU A 166 17.51 1.67 -8.52
C GLU A 166 16.13 1.40 -7.93
N PHE A 167 15.95 1.61 -6.63
CA PHE A 167 14.69 1.36 -5.97
C PHE A 167 13.73 2.54 -6.01
N THR A 168 14.15 3.72 -6.48
CA THR A 168 13.28 4.90 -6.62
C THR A 168 11.99 4.53 -7.35
N ARG A 169 12.05 3.80 -8.48
CA ARG A 169 10.85 3.41 -9.26
C ARG A 169 10.19 2.10 -8.83
N ARG A 170 10.49 1.60 -7.63
CA ARG A 170 9.94 0.37 -7.04
C ARG A 170 9.18 0.65 -5.74
N PRO A 171 8.20 1.59 -5.76
CA PRO A 171 7.62 2.15 -4.53
C PRO A 171 6.94 1.09 -3.68
N ALA A 172 6.24 0.12 -4.27
CA ALA A 172 5.59 -0.93 -3.49
C ALA A 172 6.58 -1.76 -2.64
N PHE A 173 7.76 -2.05 -3.19
CA PHE A 173 8.78 -2.82 -2.48
C PHE A 173 9.43 -2.00 -1.37
N VAL A 174 9.86 -0.77 -1.69
CA VAL A 174 10.50 0.12 -0.71
C VAL A 174 9.53 0.51 0.39
N THR A 175 8.30 0.89 0.07
CA THR A 175 7.26 1.24 1.04
C THR A 175 6.97 0.06 1.98
N LYS A 176 6.85 -1.17 1.45
CA LYS A 176 6.69 -2.37 2.30
C LYS A 176 7.86 -2.52 3.27
N LEU A 177 9.10 -2.41 2.80
CA LEU A 177 10.28 -2.55 3.66
C LEU A 177 10.38 -1.43 4.69
N LEU A 178 10.09 -0.17 4.33
CA LEU A 178 10.06 0.94 5.28
C LEU A 178 9.00 0.73 6.37
N CYS A 179 7.84 0.17 6.03
CA CYS A 179 6.83 -0.22 7.03
C CYS A 179 7.36 -1.32 7.95
N ILE A 180 8.07 -2.32 7.41
CA ILE A 180 8.60 -3.43 8.19
C ILE A 180 9.71 -2.97 9.14
N TYR A 181 10.70 -2.24 8.62
CA TYR A 181 11.87 -1.79 9.38
C TYR A 181 11.58 -0.67 10.38
N SER A 182 10.41 -0.02 10.29
CA SER A 182 9.97 0.94 11.31
C SER A 182 9.13 0.32 12.43
N PHE A 183 8.77 -0.96 12.33
CA PHE A 183 8.04 -1.66 13.39
C PHE A 183 8.83 -1.62 14.73
N PRO A 184 8.18 -1.34 15.87
CA PRO A 184 6.73 -1.26 16.08
C PRO A 184 6.11 0.13 15.89
N ASN A 185 6.88 1.14 15.50
CA ASN A 185 6.40 2.51 15.30
C ASN A 185 6.38 2.81 13.79
N GLN A 186 5.44 2.19 13.08
CA GLN A 186 5.41 2.29 11.62
C GLN A 186 5.32 3.76 11.18
N ILE A 187 6.09 4.12 10.14
CA ILE A 187 6.19 5.52 9.68
C ILE A 187 5.40 5.81 8.39
N LEU A 188 4.92 4.79 7.69
CA LEU A 188 4.17 4.91 6.43
C LEU A 188 2.89 4.07 6.52
N VAL A 189 1.88 4.34 5.69
CA VAL A 189 0.64 3.55 5.65
C VAL A 189 0.74 2.32 4.74
N GLY A 190 1.84 2.12 4.02
CA GLY A 190 2.09 0.86 3.30
C GLY A 190 1.35 0.71 1.96
N VAL A 191 0.35 1.54 1.67
CA VAL A 191 -0.40 1.51 0.41
C VAL A 191 0.44 2.05 -0.75
N ASN A 192 0.36 1.42 -1.92
CA ASN A 192 1.05 1.89 -3.11
C ASN A 192 0.35 3.13 -3.70
N PHE A 193 0.73 4.31 -3.24
CA PHE A 193 0.13 5.57 -3.67
C PHE A 193 0.31 5.85 -5.16
N LYS A 194 1.34 5.26 -5.79
CA LYS A 194 1.54 5.48 -7.22
C LYS A 194 0.52 4.75 -8.10
N ARG A 195 -0.15 3.71 -7.59
CA ARG A 195 -1.22 2.99 -8.30
C ARG A 195 -2.52 3.79 -8.37
N ASN A 196 -2.82 4.59 -7.34
CA ASN A 196 -4.08 5.33 -7.18
C ASN A 196 -3.79 6.82 -6.92
N GLN A 197 -2.80 7.37 -7.63
CA GLN A 197 -2.24 8.69 -7.34
C GLN A 197 -3.29 9.80 -7.40
N ASP A 198 -4.24 9.69 -8.32
CA ASP A 198 -5.35 10.63 -8.49
C ASP A 198 -6.21 10.80 -7.23
N VAL A 199 -6.31 9.75 -6.41
CA VAL A 199 -6.98 9.79 -5.11
C VAL A 199 -6.06 10.42 -4.06
N TRP A 200 -4.84 9.92 -3.93
CA TRP A 200 -3.92 10.35 -2.86
C TRP A 200 -3.48 11.81 -3.01
N ASP A 201 -3.40 12.33 -4.24
CA ASP A 201 -3.11 13.73 -4.53
C ASP A 201 -4.16 14.70 -3.96
N LYS A 202 -5.36 14.20 -3.62
CA LYS A 202 -6.42 14.99 -2.97
C LYS A 202 -6.26 15.10 -1.46
N PHE A 203 -5.52 14.19 -0.84
CA PHE A 203 -5.15 14.26 0.57
C PHE A 203 -3.90 15.13 0.74
N VAL A 204 -2.84 14.74 0.04
CA VAL A 204 -1.56 15.47 0.02
C VAL A 204 -1.04 15.44 -1.42
N PRO A 205 -0.84 16.59 -2.09
CA PRO A 205 -0.35 16.62 -3.46
C PRO A 205 1.00 15.92 -3.61
N PHE A 206 1.19 15.16 -4.69
CA PHE A 206 2.47 14.54 -4.99
C PHE A 206 3.57 15.58 -5.28
N GLU A 207 4.72 15.39 -4.64
CA GLU A 207 5.94 16.17 -4.88
C GLU A 207 7.02 15.27 -5.49
N ILE A 208 7.78 15.81 -6.46
CA ILE A 208 8.90 15.07 -7.08
C ILE A 208 9.98 14.74 -6.03
N GLN A 209 10.28 15.68 -5.14
CA GLN A 209 11.17 15.45 -4.01
C GLN A 209 10.43 14.68 -2.92
N GLY A 210 11.04 13.61 -2.39
CA GLY A 210 10.38 12.70 -1.46
C GLY A 210 9.46 11.69 -2.13
N GLY A 211 8.84 12.07 -3.24
CA GLY A 211 8.07 11.18 -4.10
C GLY A 211 6.91 10.50 -3.37
N PRO A 212 6.59 9.24 -3.72
CA PRO A 212 5.46 8.53 -3.11
C PRO A 212 5.72 8.17 -1.63
N TYR A 213 6.97 8.20 -1.16
CA TYR A 213 7.32 7.86 0.22
C TYR A 213 6.96 8.99 1.18
N LYS A 214 7.33 10.22 0.83
CA LYS A 214 6.91 11.42 1.56
C LYS A 214 5.39 11.54 1.56
N GLN A 215 4.75 11.36 0.40
CA GLN A 215 3.29 11.40 0.31
C GLN A 215 2.65 10.33 1.23
N ASN A 216 3.19 9.12 1.29
CA ASN A 216 2.71 8.06 2.19
C ASN A 216 2.76 8.47 3.66
N HIS A 217 3.88 9.07 4.08
CA HIS A 217 4.06 9.56 5.44
C HIS A 217 3.08 10.70 5.74
N ASP A 218 3.03 11.71 4.87
CA ASP A 218 2.26 12.93 5.06
C ASP A 218 0.74 12.65 5.07
N VAL A 219 0.24 11.75 4.22
CA VAL A 219 -1.17 11.32 4.26
C VAL A 219 -1.47 10.59 5.56
N GLY A 220 -0.61 9.69 6.02
CA GLY A 220 -0.84 9.00 7.28
C GLY A 220 -0.87 9.98 8.46
N MET A 221 0.06 10.95 8.49
CA MET A 221 0.05 12.02 9.48
C MET A 221 -1.23 12.87 9.42
N LEU A 222 -1.70 13.23 8.22
CA LEU A 222 -2.95 13.96 8.02
C LEU A 222 -4.15 13.19 8.56
N ILE A 223 -4.23 11.88 8.30
CA ILE A 223 -5.30 11.02 8.81
C ILE A 223 -5.22 10.94 10.34
N GLN A 224 -4.04 10.71 10.93
CA GLN A 224 -3.89 10.66 12.40
C GLN A 224 -4.30 11.96 13.10
N GLN A 225 -4.01 13.12 12.50
CA GLN A 225 -4.42 14.40 13.06
C GLN A 225 -5.94 14.57 13.13
N ASN A 226 -6.68 13.91 12.21
CA ASN A 226 -8.14 13.96 12.16
C ASN A 226 -8.79 12.80 12.92
N PHE A 227 -8.14 11.63 12.97
CA PHE A 227 -8.58 10.38 13.59
C PHE A 227 -7.46 9.80 14.49
N PRO A 228 -7.23 10.37 15.69
CA PRO A 228 -6.09 10.03 16.55
C PRO A 228 -6.04 8.58 17.05
N GLU A 229 -7.15 7.85 16.95
CA GLU A 229 -7.26 6.42 17.25
C GLU A 229 -6.58 5.54 16.20
N LEU A 230 -6.29 6.06 15.01
CA LEU A 230 -5.72 5.30 13.92
C LEU A 230 -4.19 5.32 13.94
N SER A 231 -3.55 4.21 14.29
CA SER A 231 -2.10 4.04 14.08
C SER A 231 -1.77 3.81 12.60
N PHE A 232 -0.50 3.98 12.19
CA PHE A 232 -0.07 3.71 10.80
C PHE A 232 -0.32 2.24 10.38
N GLU A 233 -0.20 1.32 11.34
CA GLU A 233 -0.44 -0.10 11.14
C GLU A 233 -1.92 -0.40 10.86
N LEU A 234 -2.84 0.25 11.59
CA LEU A 234 -4.28 0.15 11.33
C LEU A 234 -4.65 0.82 10.01
N GLN A 235 -4.11 2.02 9.75
CA GLN A 235 -4.33 2.75 8.50
C GLN A 235 -3.93 1.93 7.29
N THR A 236 -2.88 1.11 7.37
CA THR A 236 -2.47 0.24 6.26
C THR A 236 -3.62 -0.59 5.70
N PHE A 237 -4.49 -1.11 6.57
CA PHE A 237 -5.64 -1.91 6.16
C PHE A 237 -6.88 -1.06 5.87
N ILE A 238 -7.08 0.02 6.61
CA ILE A 238 -8.23 0.93 6.42
C ILE A 238 -8.11 1.69 5.10
N ASP A 239 -6.94 2.27 4.80
CA ASP A 239 -6.66 2.99 3.55
C ASP A 239 -6.78 2.07 2.33
N TRP A 240 -6.36 0.81 2.47
CA TRP A 240 -6.54 -0.20 1.44
C TRP A 240 -8.02 -0.54 1.21
N GLN A 241 -8.81 -0.68 2.28
CA GLN A 241 -10.26 -0.88 2.19
C GLN A 241 -10.96 0.33 1.59
N TYR A 242 -10.61 1.55 1.99
CA TYR A 242 -11.17 2.79 1.44
C TYR A 242 -10.95 2.87 -0.07
N VAL A 243 -9.70 2.68 -0.52
CA VAL A 243 -9.42 2.67 -1.96
C VAL A 243 -10.14 1.54 -2.67
N ASN A 244 -10.25 0.34 -2.09
CA ASN A 244 -11.00 -0.71 -2.77
C ASN A 244 -12.50 -0.41 -2.82
N ALA A 245 -13.13 0.11 -1.77
CA ALA A 245 -14.55 0.48 -1.79
C ALA A 245 -14.85 1.50 -2.90
N GLU A 246 -14.02 2.54 -3.00
CA GLU A 246 -14.16 3.59 -4.03
C GLU A 246 -13.88 3.10 -5.46
N PHE A 247 -13.09 2.03 -5.63
CA PHE A 247 -12.77 1.46 -6.93
C PHE A 247 -13.60 0.22 -7.29
N GLU A 248 -14.11 -0.55 -6.33
CA GLU A 248 -15.03 -1.69 -6.51
C GLU A 248 -16.43 -1.21 -6.85
N ALA A 249 -16.83 -0.02 -6.38
CA ALA A 249 -17.99 0.72 -6.91
C ALA A 249 -17.93 0.85 -8.45
N LYS A 250 -16.74 0.94 -9.06
CA LYS A 250 -16.59 0.92 -10.53
C LYS A 250 -16.86 -0.45 -11.15
N SER A 251 -16.59 -1.54 -10.44
CA SER A 251 -16.77 -2.90 -10.97
C SER A 251 -18.24 -3.33 -10.96
N ASP A 252 -19.01 -2.80 -10.02
CA ASP A 252 -20.44 -3.05 -9.93
C ASP A 252 -21.27 -2.04 -10.73
N GLU A 253 -20.83 -0.78 -10.92
CA GLU A 253 -21.46 0.15 -11.87
C GLU A 253 -21.31 -0.32 -13.34
N VAL A 254 -20.17 -0.93 -13.72
CA VAL A 254 -20.00 -1.55 -15.05
C VAL A 254 -20.82 -2.84 -15.19
N LYS A 255 -21.15 -3.50 -14.08
CA LYS A 255 -22.11 -4.63 -14.08
C LYS A 255 -23.56 -4.15 -14.08
N GLN A 256 -23.87 -3.00 -13.48
CA GLN A 256 -25.23 -2.43 -13.36
C GLN A 256 -25.77 -1.77 -14.65
N GLU A 257 -25.01 -1.75 -15.75
CA GLU A 257 -25.63 -1.62 -17.09
C GLU A 257 -26.44 -2.88 -17.49
N VAL A 258 -26.41 -3.94 -16.68
CA VAL A 258 -27.29 -5.11 -16.78
C VAL A 258 -27.92 -5.37 -15.41
N GLU A 259 -29.25 -5.25 -15.37
CA GLU A 259 -30.16 -5.48 -14.22
C GLU A 259 -30.45 -4.26 -13.31
N ILE A 260 -31.54 -3.57 -13.67
CA ILE A 260 -32.35 -2.78 -12.75
C ILE A 260 -33.12 -3.74 -11.83
N ARG A 261 -33.06 -3.53 -10.51
CA ARG A 261 -34.18 -3.75 -9.58
C ARG A 261 -34.02 -2.94 -8.29
N ASP A 262 -35.12 -2.26 -7.94
CA ASP A 262 -35.40 -1.57 -6.67
C ASP A 262 -35.26 -2.51 -5.46
N ASP A 263 -34.81 -1.98 -4.32
CA ASP A 263 -35.63 -1.96 -3.11
C ASP A 263 -35.09 -0.97 -2.06
N SER A 264 -36.03 -0.35 -1.36
CA SER A 264 -35.88 0.80 -0.45
C SER A 264 -35.69 0.42 1.03
N ASN A 265 -35.02 1.32 1.76
CA ASN A 265 -35.06 1.60 3.20
C ASN A 265 -34.51 0.56 4.21
N GLU A 266 -33.56 1.00 5.05
CA GLU A 266 -33.75 1.11 6.51
C GLU A 266 -32.57 1.88 7.19
N GLU A 267 -32.85 3.12 7.64
CA GLU A 267 -32.05 3.82 8.65
C GLU A 267 -32.51 3.38 10.05
N ASN A 268 -31.67 2.60 10.76
CA ASN A 268 -31.41 2.60 12.21
C ASN A 268 -30.99 1.20 12.68
N ASP A 269 -29.68 0.94 12.77
CA ASP A 269 -29.18 -0.04 13.75
C ASP A 269 -27.68 0.08 14.14
N LEU A 270 -27.07 1.27 13.98
CA LEU A 270 -25.61 1.47 14.14
C LEU A 270 -25.04 1.22 15.55
N LEU A 271 -25.86 0.84 16.55
CA LEU A 271 -25.42 0.69 17.95
C LEU A 271 -25.78 -0.66 18.58
N GLN A 272 -26.47 -1.56 17.87
CA GLN A 272 -26.77 -2.89 18.40
C GLN A 272 -25.61 -3.85 18.11
N GLY A 273 -25.10 -4.47 19.17
CA GLY A 273 -23.96 -5.40 19.10
C GLY A 273 -22.61 -4.85 19.58
N LEU A 274 -22.47 -3.53 19.73
CA LEU A 274 -21.22 -2.91 20.19
C LEU A 274 -20.93 -3.17 21.67
N SER A 275 -19.64 -3.33 22.00
CA SER A 275 -19.16 -3.28 23.38
C SER A 275 -19.38 -1.87 23.96
N ASN A 276 -19.41 -1.75 25.29
CA ASN A 276 -19.62 -0.44 25.92
C ASN A 276 -18.46 0.53 25.65
N GLU A 277 -17.25 0.02 25.44
CA GLU A 277 -16.06 0.83 25.10
C GLU A 277 -16.17 1.39 23.67
N ASP A 278 -16.59 0.56 22.72
CA ASP A 278 -16.77 0.97 21.31
C ASP A 278 -17.91 1.97 21.16
N LYS A 279 -19.02 1.78 21.88
CA LYS A 279 -20.11 2.77 21.94
C LYS A 279 -19.63 4.12 22.45
N GLN A 280 -18.77 4.11 23.47
CA GLN A 280 -18.27 5.34 24.07
C GLN A 280 -17.29 6.06 23.14
N LEU A 281 -16.47 5.31 22.38
CA LEU A 281 -15.58 5.86 21.37
C LEU A 281 -16.35 6.48 20.19
N VAL A 282 -17.33 5.75 19.63
CA VAL A 282 -18.19 6.25 18.55
C VAL A 282 -18.95 7.52 18.97
N MET A 283 -19.51 7.55 20.18
CA MET A 283 -20.21 8.73 20.69
C MET A 283 -19.28 9.94 20.88
N GLN A 284 -18.04 9.73 21.35
CA GLN A 284 -17.04 10.80 21.47
C GLN A 284 -16.62 11.36 20.11
N LEU A 285 -16.52 10.51 19.08
CA LEU A 285 -16.19 10.93 17.71
C LEU A 285 -17.32 11.75 17.09
N ILE A 286 -18.58 11.32 17.23
CA ILE A 286 -19.76 12.06 16.78
C ILE A 286 -19.84 13.45 17.43
N GLU A 287 -19.52 13.55 18.73
CA GLU A 287 -19.58 14.79 19.48
C GLU A 287 -18.45 15.77 19.10
N ARG A 288 -17.26 15.28 18.75
CA ARG A 288 -16.17 16.12 18.21
C ARG A 288 -16.51 16.74 16.85
N LEU A 289 -17.26 16.02 16.01
CA LEU A 289 -17.61 16.46 14.66
C LEU A 289 -18.77 17.45 14.63
N LYS A 290 -19.69 17.39 15.61
CA LYS A 290 -20.75 18.40 15.77
C LYS A 290 -20.23 19.77 16.23
N ASN A 291 -18.98 19.84 16.70
CA ASN A 291 -18.34 21.02 17.26
C ASN A 291 -17.23 21.61 16.36
N LYS A 292 -17.09 21.13 15.12
CA LYS A 292 -16.26 21.70 14.06
C LYS A 292 -17.14 22.25 12.95
#